data_AF-A0A7J4IUI1-F1
#
_entry.id   AF-A0A7J4IUI1-F1
#
_cell.length_a   1.000
_cell.length_b   1.000
_cell.length_c   1.000
_cell.angle_alpha   90.00
_cell.angle_beta   90.00
_cell.angle_gamma   90.00
#
_symmetry.space_group_name_H-M   'P 1'
#
loop_
_entity.id
_entity.type
_entity.pdbx_description
1 polymer ?
#
loop_
_entity_poly.entity_id
_entity_poly.type
_entity_poly.pdbx_seq_one_letter_code
_entity_poly.pdbx_strand_id
1 'polypeptide(L)' 'ISQNKIALDQNNLPQLNQAATITLYNTNFTNPKILKDGTECASCRITGYDRASKTLVFSVPGF' A
#
# COMPACT_ATOMS: atom_id res chain seq x y z
N ILE A 1 -3.89 8.04 -16.15
CA ILE A 1 -2.99 7.25 -15.29
C ILE A 1 -3.85 6.43 -14.34
N SER A 2 -3.83 5.10 -14.45
CA SER A 2 -4.45 4.21 -13.47
C SER A 2 -3.50 4.11 -12.28
N GLN A 3 -3.83 4.75 -11.17
CA GLN A 3 -3.10 4.58 -9.92
C GLN A 3 -3.48 3.22 -9.36
N ASN A 4 -2.50 2.35 -9.09
CA ASN A 4 -2.71 1.03 -8.50
C ASN A 4 -3.45 1.18 -7.16
N LYS A 5 -4.79 1.11 -7.20
CA LYS A 5 -5.68 1.39 -6.07
C LYS A 5 -6.07 0.07 -5.41
N ILE A 6 -5.82 -0.03 -4.12
CA ILE A 6 -6.38 -1.06 -3.26
C ILE A 6 -7.47 -0.37 -2.42
N ALA A 7 -8.64 -0.99 -2.32
CA ALA A 7 -9.71 -0.55 -1.44
C ALA A 7 -10.16 -1.75 -0.61
N LEU A 8 -10.37 -1.55 0.68
CA LEU A 8 -10.92 -2.54 1.59
C LEU A 8 -12.30 -2.05 2.07
N ASP A 9 -13.30 -2.91 1.98
CA ASP A 9 -14.60 -2.63 2.60
C ASP A 9 -14.56 -3.02 4.09
N GLN A 10 -14.27 -2.04 4.94
CA GLN A 10 -14.13 -2.25 6.37
C GLN A 10 -15.45 -2.59 7.08
N ASN A 11 -16.60 -2.22 6.48
CA ASN A 11 -17.91 -2.51 7.08
C ASN A 11 -18.24 -4.00 6.99
N ASN A 12 -17.81 -4.64 5.91
CA ASN A 12 -18.02 -6.06 5.68
C ASN A 12 -16.85 -6.93 6.15
N LEU A 13 -15.64 -6.36 6.26
CA LEU A 13 -14.42 -7.10 6.63
C LEU A 13 -13.62 -6.38 7.75
N PRO A 14 -14.21 -6.17 8.95
CA PRO A 14 -13.56 -5.46 10.05
C PRO A 14 -12.27 -6.16 10.52
N GLN A 15 -12.21 -7.49 10.37
CA GLN A 15 -11.02 -8.29 10.70
C GLN A 15 -9.78 -7.94 9.88
N LEU A 16 -9.94 -7.34 8.70
CA LEU A 16 -8.86 -6.90 7.82
C LEU A 16 -8.43 -5.45 8.08
N ASN A 17 -9.14 -4.72 8.98
CA ASN A 17 -8.70 -3.43 9.49
C ASN A 17 -7.72 -3.61 10.65
N GLN A 18 -6.60 -4.27 10.37
CA GLN A 18 -5.51 -4.48 11.32
C GLN A 18 -4.19 -4.14 10.65
N ALA A 19 -3.12 -4.08 11.45
CA ALA A 19 -1.79 -3.88 10.92
C ALA A 19 -1.43 -5.02 9.95
N ALA A 20 -1.09 -4.65 8.72
CA ALA A 20 -0.83 -5.60 7.65
C ALA A 20 0.38 -5.17 6.82
N THR A 21 1.08 -6.14 6.25
CA THR A 21 2.15 -5.89 5.26
C THR A 21 1.59 -6.20 3.88
N ILE A 22 1.64 -5.21 3.00
CA ILE A 22 1.13 -5.29 1.64
C ILE A 22 2.32 -5.38 0.70
N THR A 23 2.28 -6.37 -0.18
CA THR A 23 3.26 -6.55 -1.25
C THR A 23 2.57 -6.33 -2.59
N LEU A 24 3.02 -5.32 -3.32
CA LEU A 24 2.58 -5.00 -4.68
C LEU A 24 3.65 -5.44 -5.68
N TYR A 25 3.28 -6.35 -6.56
CA TYR A 25 4.13 -6.82 -7.65
C TYR A 25 3.91 -6.01 -8.92
N ASN A 26 4.89 -6.06 -9.83
CA ASN A 26 4.85 -5.40 -11.14
C ASN A 26 4.59 -3.87 -11.07
N THR A 27 5.20 -3.22 -10.09
CA THR A 27 5.14 -1.77 -9.87
C THR A 27 6.32 -1.05 -10.53
N ASN A 28 6.04 0.06 -11.21
CA ASN A 28 7.07 0.89 -11.87
C ASN A 28 7.02 2.32 -11.33
N PHE A 29 7.50 2.52 -10.10
CA PHE A 29 7.50 3.82 -9.43
C PHE A 29 8.94 4.31 -9.28
N THR A 30 9.23 5.55 -9.68
CA THR A 30 10.56 6.15 -9.44
C THR A 30 10.74 6.52 -7.97
N ASN A 31 9.67 7.01 -7.34
CA ASN A 31 9.62 7.36 -5.92
C ASN A 31 8.26 6.93 -5.34
N PRO A 32 8.13 5.71 -4.80
CA PRO A 32 6.85 5.19 -4.32
C PRO A 32 6.34 6.04 -3.15
N LYS A 33 5.09 6.49 -3.26
CA LYS A 33 4.34 7.16 -2.19
C LYS A 33 3.06 6.39 -1.92
N ILE A 34 2.78 6.14 -0.65
CA ILE A 34 1.53 5.49 -0.25
C ILE A 34 0.51 6.58 0.04
N LEU A 35 -0.61 6.55 -0.68
CA LEU A 35 -1.74 7.44 -0.44
C LEU A 35 -2.88 6.64 0.20
N LYS A 36 -3.43 7.15 1.30
CA LYS A 36 -4.66 6.66 1.92
C LYS A 36 -5.75 7.70 1.65
N ASP A 37 -6.84 7.28 1.02
CA ASP A 37 -7.97 8.14 0.64
C ASP A 37 -7.57 9.43 -0.11
N GLY A 38 -6.53 9.32 -0.95
CA GLY A 38 -6.02 10.43 -1.75
C GLY A 38 -5.01 11.34 -1.02
N THR A 39 -4.75 11.12 0.26
CA THR A 39 -3.76 11.89 1.05
C THR A 39 -2.53 11.02 1.37
N GLU A 40 -1.35 11.64 1.52
CA GLU A 40 -0.14 10.92 1.90
C GLU A 40 -0.31 10.22 3.26
N CYS A 41 -0.11 8.90 3.27
CA CYS A 41 -0.27 8.11 4.47
C CYS A 41 0.97 8.24 5.37
N ALA A 42 0.92 9.15 6.34
CA ALA A 42 2.01 9.37 7.28
C ALA A 42 2.26 8.18 8.22
N SER A 43 1.26 7.34 8.44
CA SER A 43 1.35 6.16 9.30
C SER A 43 1.75 4.88 8.55
N CYS A 44 1.75 4.91 7.22
CA CYS A 44 2.21 3.81 6.38
C CYS A 44 3.73 3.86 6.27
N ARG A 45 4.38 2.69 6.31
CA ARG A 45 5.84 2.60 6.22
C ARG A 45 6.25 1.71 5.07
N ILE A 46 7.00 2.27 4.12
CA ILE A 46 7.60 1.46 3.06
C ILE A 46 8.75 0.68 3.65
N THR A 47 8.64 -0.64 3.62
CA THR A 47 9.65 -1.57 4.16
C THR A 47 10.72 -1.86 3.11
N GLY A 48 10.36 -1.84 1.82
CA GLY A 48 11.30 -2.01 0.74
C GLY A 48 10.68 -1.78 -0.63
N TYR A 49 11.50 -1.34 -1.57
CA TYR A 49 11.14 -1.29 -2.99
C TYR A 49 12.27 -1.84 -3.83
N ASP A 50 12.02 -2.97 -4.48
CA ASP A 50 12.94 -3.57 -5.43
C ASP A 50 12.55 -3.16 -6.85
N ARG A 51 13.45 -2.39 -7.47
CA ARG A 51 13.29 -1.87 -8.84
C ARG A 51 13.54 -2.92 -9.92
N ALA A 52 14.37 -3.92 -9.64
CA ALA A 52 14.67 -5.01 -10.58
C ALA A 52 13.49 -5.99 -10.66
N SER A 53 12.95 -6.40 -9.50
CA SER A 53 11.78 -7.28 -9.42
C SER A 53 10.44 -6.54 -9.45
N LYS A 54 10.46 -5.20 -9.52
CA LYS A 54 9.27 -4.34 -9.56
C LYS A 54 8.31 -4.60 -8.39
N THR A 55 8.86 -4.85 -7.20
CA THR A 55 8.10 -5.26 -6.02
C THR A 55 8.19 -4.21 -4.93
N LEU A 56 7.04 -3.65 -4.53
CA LEU A 56 6.91 -2.69 -3.45
C LEU A 56 6.29 -3.35 -2.22
N VAL A 57 6.99 -3.30 -1.10
CA VAL A 57 6.56 -3.83 0.19
C VAL A 57 6.39 -2.69 1.18
N PHE A 58 5.21 -2.56 1.76
CA PHE A 58 4.92 -1.54 2.76
C PHE A 58 3.98 -2.08 3.83
N SER A 59 4.12 -1.59 5.06
CA SER A 59 3.21 -1.87 6.14
C SER A 59 2.22 -0.73 6.34
N VAL A 60 0.99 -1.11 6.69
CA VAL A 60 -0.09 -0.21 7.08
C VAL A 60 -0.55 -0.59 8.48
N PRO A 61 -0.86 0.36 9.37
CA PRO A 61 -1.39 0.05 10.70
C PRO A 61 -2.88 -0.36 10.66
N GLY A 62 -3.56 -0.05 9.57
CA GLY A 62 -4.98 -0.31 9.33
C GLY A 62 -5.46 0.41 8.07
N PHE A 63 -6.59 -0.01 7.53
CA PHE A 63 -7.16 0.53 6.29
C PHE A 63 -8.06 1.74 6.53
#